data_AF-A0A4V2HE42-F1
#
_entry.id   AF-A0A4V2HE42-F1
#
_cell.length_a   1.000
_cell.length_b   1.000
_cell.length_c   1.000
_cell.angle_alpha   90.00
_cell.angle_beta   90.00
_cell.angle_gamma   90.00
#
_symmetry.space_group_name_H-M   'P 1'
#
loop_
_entity.id
_entity.type
_entity.pdbx_description
1 polymer ?
#
loop_
_entity_poly.entity_id
_entity_poly.type
_entity_poly.pdbx_seq_one_letter_code
_entity_poly.pdbx_strand_id
1 'polypeptide(L)'
;MTHPPTETGPHASQRGVSKELVSRVPRSLESLHCTKQCHRQTAHMPGSAPLATAFASPSTPHGRVNLLWPGLALASLATFVAVTVVVHLLRSDLDAVRNQMSLYLIGPWGHLLQSAYCVLSVGMLALIFGLRGSLHPRARGRMPMALFVTAALALCITAYAWMDMPGAHTTVQGRIHVGAASTAFVCATVGLMWQAHDFRHDAYWRAHRRWALPWAALCFLAIWAMAWCPPPLTGLGQKSVIVLILGWLMAVSLCLVRRGRGAGTA
;
A
#
# COMPACT_ATOMS: atom_id res chain seq x y z
N MET A 1 24.48 -63.65 -2.28
CA MET A 1 23.17 -63.75 -2.97
C MET A 1 22.55 -62.38 -2.97
N THR A 2 22.12 -61.72 -4.03
CA THR A 2 22.26 -61.80 -5.51
C THR A 2 21.64 -60.48 -6.01
N HIS A 3 22.06 -60.01 -7.17
CA HIS A 3 22.02 -58.62 -7.66
C HIS A 3 20.62 -57.92 -7.81
N PRO A 4 20.63 -56.56 -7.91
CA PRO A 4 19.51 -55.66 -8.28
C PRO A 4 19.47 -55.49 -9.83
N PRO A 5 19.10 -54.36 -10.47
CA PRO A 5 17.97 -53.39 -10.39
C PRO A 5 17.18 -53.36 -11.74
N THR A 6 16.21 -52.44 -11.95
CA THR A 6 15.93 -51.95 -13.33
C THR A 6 15.31 -50.54 -13.38
N GLU A 7 16.02 -49.66 -14.08
CA GLU A 7 15.61 -48.36 -14.60
C GLU A 7 14.52 -48.47 -15.69
N THR A 8 13.83 -47.37 -16.00
CA THR A 8 13.84 -46.68 -17.33
C THR A 8 12.64 -45.73 -17.50
N GLY A 9 12.90 -44.44 -17.79
CA GLY A 9 12.01 -43.61 -18.64
C GLY A 9 12.36 -43.85 -20.13
N PRO A 10 12.17 -42.93 -21.11
CA PRO A 10 11.36 -41.69 -21.21
C PRO A 10 10.56 -41.61 -22.56
N HIS A 11 10.10 -40.40 -22.94
CA HIS A 11 9.66 -39.92 -24.28
C HIS A 11 8.27 -40.35 -24.81
N ALA A 12 7.31 -39.42 -24.99
CA ALA A 12 7.15 -38.37 -26.02
C ALA A 12 6.47 -38.87 -27.32
N SER A 13 5.63 -37.98 -27.88
CA SER A 13 5.33 -37.82 -29.32
C SER A 13 3.99 -38.36 -29.87
N GLN A 14 3.14 -37.38 -30.22
CA GLN A 14 2.53 -37.16 -31.55
C GLN A 14 1.10 -37.63 -31.93
N ARG A 15 0.35 -36.60 -32.35
CA ARG A 15 -0.44 -36.40 -33.60
C ARG A 15 -1.70 -37.21 -33.89
N GLY A 16 -2.70 -36.43 -34.32
CA GLY A 16 -3.75 -36.81 -35.27
C GLY A 16 -5.13 -36.86 -34.60
N VAL A 17 -6.27 -36.46 -35.20
CA VAL A 17 -6.67 -36.17 -36.58
C VAL A 17 -8.04 -35.40 -36.52
N SER A 18 -8.45 -34.80 -37.65
CA SER A 18 -9.81 -34.33 -38.05
C SER A 18 -10.19 -32.89 -37.67
N LYS A 19 -10.31 -31.87 -38.58
CA LYS A 19 -11.12 -31.72 -39.81
C LYS A 19 -12.55 -32.23 -39.58
N GLU A 20 -13.62 -31.42 -39.58
CA GLU A 20 -14.20 -30.70 -40.72
C GLU A 20 -15.51 -29.96 -40.29
N LEU A 21 -16.18 -29.29 -41.25
CA LEU A 21 -17.42 -28.50 -41.24
C LEU A 21 -17.25 -27.04 -40.75
N VAL A 22 -17.10 -26.02 -41.61
CA VAL A 22 -17.71 -25.67 -42.92
C VAL A 22 -19.23 -25.54 -42.88
N SER A 23 -19.69 -24.28 -42.76
CA SER A 23 -20.97 -23.75 -43.26
C SER A 23 -20.91 -22.22 -43.09
N ARG A 24 -20.40 -21.45 -44.06
CA ARG A 24 -21.13 -20.74 -45.13
C ARG A 24 -22.31 -19.89 -44.63
N VAL A 25 -22.25 -18.56 -44.78
CA VAL A 25 -22.88 -17.77 -45.88
C VAL A 25 -22.71 -16.25 -45.59
N PRO A 26 -22.62 -15.39 -46.63
CA PRO A 26 -22.05 -14.03 -46.57
C PRO A 26 -23.09 -12.91 -46.76
N ARG A 27 -22.65 -11.64 -46.67
CA ARG A 27 -23.09 -10.44 -47.43
C ARG A 27 -22.18 -9.27 -46.97
N SER A 28 -21.26 -8.69 -47.78
CA SER A 28 -21.47 -7.73 -48.89
C SER A 28 -22.38 -6.57 -48.48
N LEU A 29 -22.12 -5.29 -48.70
CA LEU A 29 -21.17 -4.50 -49.50
C LEU A 29 -21.47 -3.01 -49.13
N GLU A 30 -20.75 -2.06 -49.76
CA GLU A 30 -21.05 -0.61 -49.82
C GLU A 30 -20.51 0.23 -48.64
N SER A 31 -19.34 0.88 -48.69
CA SER A 31 -18.87 1.95 -49.61
C SER A 31 -19.91 3.04 -49.85
N LEU A 32 -19.66 4.25 -49.33
CA LEU A 32 -19.72 5.47 -50.14
C LEU A 32 -19.11 6.69 -49.43
N HIS A 33 -18.09 7.23 -50.08
CA HIS A 33 -17.64 8.61 -50.01
C HIS A 33 -18.81 9.60 -50.10
N CYS A 34 -18.78 10.68 -49.32
CA CYS A 34 -19.44 11.93 -49.68
C CYS A 34 -18.57 13.14 -49.28
N THR A 35 -17.79 13.62 -50.25
CA THR A 35 -17.33 14.99 -50.39
C THR A 35 -18.51 15.96 -50.56
N LYS A 36 -18.49 17.11 -49.88
CA LYS A 36 -18.69 18.48 -50.44
C LYS A 36 -19.01 19.53 -49.37
N GLN A 37 -17.99 20.31 -49.04
CA GLN A 37 -17.94 21.78 -49.08
C GLN A 37 -19.18 22.51 -49.65
N CYS A 38 -19.81 23.43 -48.89
CA CYS A 38 -20.21 24.78 -49.36
C CYS A 38 -20.83 25.70 -48.28
N HIS A 39 -20.52 27.01 -48.43
CA HIS A 39 -21.13 28.24 -47.88
C HIS A 39 -20.96 28.55 -46.39
N ARG A 40 -20.22 29.59 -45.98
CA ARG A 40 -20.34 31.05 -46.26
C ARG A 40 -21.66 31.63 -45.76
N GLN A 41 -21.69 32.11 -44.53
CA GLN A 41 -22.47 33.31 -44.17
C GLN A 41 -21.90 33.96 -42.91
N THR A 42 -21.25 35.10 -43.14
CA THR A 42 -20.94 36.15 -42.18
C THR A 42 -22.24 36.85 -41.81
N ALA A 43 -22.69 36.72 -40.57
CA ALA A 43 -23.69 37.61 -39.98
C ALA A 43 -23.09 38.25 -38.73
N HIS A 44 -22.73 39.52 -38.87
CA HIS A 44 -22.31 40.40 -37.80
C HIS A 44 -23.58 40.79 -37.01
N MET A 45 -23.78 40.17 -35.83
CA MET A 45 -24.80 40.60 -34.87
C MET A 45 -24.16 41.60 -33.88
N PRO A 46 -24.80 42.75 -33.62
CA PRO A 46 -24.36 43.69 -32.59
C PRO A 46 -24.91 43.29 -31.21
N GLY A 47 -24.07 43.39 -30.18
CA GLY A 47 -24.48 43.65 -28.81
C GLY A 47 -25.25 42.53 -28.09
N SER A 48 -24.53 41.63 -27.42
CA SER A 48 -25.03 40.93 -26.25
C SER A 48 -24.00 41.05 -25.15
N ALA A 49 -24.27 41.90 -24.18
CA ALA A 49 -23.46 42.04 -22.97
C ALA A 49 -23.28 40.68 -22.29
N PRO A 50 -22.07 40.31 -21.81
CA PRO A 50 -21.93 39.14 -20.98
C PRO A 50 -22.42 39.48 -19.56
N LEU A 51 -23.73 39.36 -19.33
CA LEU A 51 -24.27 39.09 -18.00
C LEU A 51 -23.97 37.61 -17.68
N ALA A 52 -22.72 37.34 -17.31
CA ALA A 52 -22.31 36.08 -16.70
C ALA A 52 -21.41 36.35 -15.49
N THR A 53 -21.80 37.34 -14.68
CA THR A 53 -21.43 37.39 -13.27
C THR A 53 -22.48 36.61 -12.48
N ALA A 54 -22.01 35.87 -11.47
CA ALA A 54 -22.80 35.16 -10.46
C ALA A 54 -23.40 33.80 -10.87
N PHE A 55 -22.57 32.76 -10.82
CA PHE A 55 -22.80 31.64 -9.89
C PHE A 55 -21.45 31.03 -9.51
N ALA A 56 -20.62 31.82 -8.83
CA ALA A 56 -19.64 31.22 -7.93
C ALA A 56 -20.45 30.52 -6.84
N SER A 57 -20.72 29.23 -7.01
CA SER A 57 -21.23 28.42 -5.91
C SER A 57 -20.29 28.63 -4.73
N PRO A 58 -20.78 29.00 -3.54
CA PRO A 58 -19.92 29.05 -2.37
C PRO A 58 -19.32 27.66 -2.23
N SER A 59 -18.00 27.58 -2.44
CA SER A 59 -17.21 26.40 -2.13
C SER A 59 -17.59 26.02 -0.70
N THR A 60 -18.28 24.90 -0.57
CA THR A 60 -18.66 24.35 0.73
C THR A 60 -17.41 24.36 1.60
N PRO A 61 -17.47 24.95 2.81
CA PRO A 61 -16.29 25.09 3.66
C PRO A 61 -15.68 23.71 3.81
N HIS A 62 -14.48 23.55 3.24
CA HIS A 62 -13.77 22.30 3.29
C HIS A 62 -13.60 21.94 4.77
N GLY A 63 -14.20 20.82 5.18
CA GLY A 63 -14.25 20.43 6.59
C GLY A 63 -12.86 20.56 7.22
N ARG A 64 -12.77 21.34 8.31
CA ARG A 64 -11.52 21.55 9.04
C ARG A 64 -10.89 20.20 9.34
N VAL A 65 -9.68 19.98 8.83
CA VAL A 65 -8.92 18.77 9.14
C VAL A 65 -8.49 18.89 10.60
N ASN A 66 -9.00 17.99 11.45
CA ASN A 66 -8.58 17.92 12.84
C ASN A 66 -7.09 17.50 12.89
N LEU A 67 -6.22 18.43 13.31
CA LEU A 67 -4.76 18.25 13.36
C LEU A 67 -4.32 17.20 14.38
N LEU A 68 -5.19 16.79 15.31
CA LEU A 68 -4.89 15.74 16.28
C LEU A 68 -4.54 14.41 15.61
N TRP A 69 -5.27 14.02 14.56
CA TRP A 69 -5.06 12.74 13.87
C TRP A 69 -3.69 12.63 13.19
N PRO A 70 -3.29 13.55 12.29
CA PRO A 70 -1.96 13.49 11.71
C PRO A 70 -0.86 13.77 12.76
N GLY A 71 -1.13 14.59 13.78
CA GLY A 71 -0.18 14.81 14.89
C GLY A 71 0.12 13.52 15.66
N LEU A 72 -0.92 12.77 16.03
CA LEU A 72 -0.80 11.48 16.69
C LEU A 72 -0.09 10.45 15.80
N ALA A 73 -0.42 10.40 14.50
CA ALA A 73 0.27 9.54 13.55
C ALA A 73 1.79 9.83 13.49
N LEU A 74 2.17 11.09 13.37
CA LEU A 74 3.57 11.52 13.33
C LEU A 74 4.30 11.22 14.64
N ALA A 75 3.67 11.50 15.79
CA ALA A 75 4.25 11.21 17.09
C ALA A 75 4.47 9.71 17.31
N SER A 76 3.50 8.87 16.92
CA SER A 76 3.62 7.41 16.96
C SER A 76 4.74 6.90 16.05
N LEU A 77 4.82 7.39 14.81
CA LEU A 77 5.87 7.02 13.85
C LEU A 77 7.26 7.41 14.40
N ALA A 78 7.41 8.63 14.92
CA ALA A 78 8.65 9.11 15.51
C ALA A 78 9.06 8.29 16.74
N THR A 79 8.09 7.98 17.61
CA THR A 79 8.31 7.14 18.80
C THR A 79 8.78 5.74 18.41
N PHE A 80 8.14 5.12 17.42
CA PHE A 80 8.54 3.81 16.91
C PHE A 80 9.99 3.82 16.39
N VAL A 81 10.33 4.82 15.57
CA VAL A 81 11.70 4.98 15.03
C VAL A 81 12.70 5.19 16.16
N ALA A 82 12.41 6.08 17.11
CA ALA A 82 13.29 6.36 18.24
C ALA A 82 13.54 5.11 19.09
N VAL A 83 12.47 4.38 19.46
CA VAL A 83 12.58 3.12 20.20
C VAL A 83 13.38 2.08 19.41
N THR A 84 13.13 1.95 18.11
CA THR A 84 13.84 0.99 17.27
C THR A 84 15.34 1.26 17.23
N VAL A 85 15.73 2.54 17.13
CA VAL A 85 17.14 2.97 17.18
C VAL A 85 17.73 2.69 18.56
N VAL A 86 17.04 3.06 19.65
CA VAL A 86 17.50 2.79 21.03
C VAL A 86 17.70 1.30 21.25
N VAL A 87 16.75 0.46 20.85
CA VAL A 87 16.84 -0.99 20.98
C VAL A 87 18.00 -1.56 20.15
N HIS A 88 18.27 -1.04 18.94
CA HIS A 88 19.46 -1.41 18.16
C HIS A 88 20.76 -1.09 18.89
N LEU A 89 20.83 0.05 19.56
CA LEU A 89 22.02 0.45 20.31
C LEU A 89 22.19 -0.37 21.59
N LEU A 90 21.10 -0.74 22.26
CA LEU A 90 21.13 -1.54 23.49
C LEU A 90 21.36 -3.03 23.24
N ARG A 91 20.99 -3.55 22.07
CA ARG A 91 21.13 -4.96 21.67
C ARG A 91 22.30 -5.15 20.69
N SER A 92 23.49 -4.75 21.10
CA SER A 92 24.72 -4.93 20.32
C SER A 92 25.12 -6.41 20.12
N ASP A 93 24.49 -7.32 20.87
CA ASP A 93 24.59 -8.77 20.68
C ASP A 93 23.91 -9.25 19.39
N LEU A 94 22.97 -8.45 18.85
CA LEU A 94 22.29 -8.74 17.60
C LEU A 94 22.93 -7.98 16.43
N ASP A 95 23.37 -8.73 15.42
CA ASP A 95 23.77 -8.20 14.13
C ASP A 95 22.59 -7.46 13.45
N ALA A 96 22.75 -6.15 13.21
CA ALA A 96 21.74 -5.27 12.61
C ALA A 96 21.39 -5.64 11.15
N VAL A 97 22.29 -6.29 10.42
CA VAL A 97 22.09 -6.71 9.02
C VAL A 97 21.42 -8.07 8.95
N ARG A 98 21.91 -9.04 9.75
CA ARG A 98 21.47 -10.43 9.67
C ARG A 98 20.16 -10.65 10.42
N ASN A 99 20.03 -10.09 11.62
CA ASN A 99 18.91 -10.41 12.49
C ASN A 99 17.67 -9.59 12.14
N GLN A 100 16.53 -10.25 12.03
CA GLN A 100 15.23 -9.62 11.79
C GLN A 100 14.81 -8.73 12.96
N MET A 101 14.00 -7.69 12.66
CA MET A 101 13.49 -6.78 13.69
C MET A 101 12.66 -7.51 14.75
N SER A 102 11.92 -8.56 14.35
CA SER A 102 11.15 -9.40 15.25
C SER A 102 12.01 -10.16 16.27
N LEU A 103 13.29 -10.42 15.98
CA LEU A 103 14.19 -11.09 16.94
C LEU A 103 14.49 -10.18 18.15
N TYR A 104 14.47 -8.86 17.95
CA TYR A 104 14.64 -7.88 19.03
C TYR A 104 13.47 -7.86 20.02
N LEU A 105 12.36 -8.56 19.73
CA LEU A 105 11.25 -8.74 20.69
C LEU A 105 11.60 -9.75 21.80
N ILE A 106 12.61 -10.59 21.59
CA ILE A 106 13.00 -11.66 22.51
C ILE A 106 14.21 -11.21 23.33
N GLY A 107 14.14 -11.33 24.65
CA GLY A 107 15.25 -11.04 25.57
C GLY A 107 15.24 -9.61 26.13
N PRO A 108 16.40 -9.09 26.58
CA PRO A 108 16.49 -7.77 27.20
C PRO A 108 15.91 -6.68 26.29
N TRP A 109 15.17 -5.74 26.88
CA TRP A 109 14.53 -4.60 26.20
C TRP A 109 13.45 -4.96 25.16
N GLY A 110 13.09 -6.24 25.00
CA GLY A 110 12.07 -6.67 24.04
C GLY A 110 10.70 -6.01 24.27
N HIS A 111 10.33 -5.80 25.53
CA HIS A 111 9.10 -5.09 25.94
C HIS A 111 9.03 -3.64 25.41
N LEU A 112 10.18 -2.98 25.25
CA LEU A 112 10.24 -1.63 24.69
C LEU A 112 9.83 -1.67 23.22
N LEU A 113 10.36 -2.63 22.44
CA LEU A 113 9.97 -2.81 21.04
C LEU A 113 8.52 -3.28 20.88
N GLN A 114 8.04 -4.15 21.79
CA GLN A 114 6.62 -4.56 21.84
C GLN A 114 5.70 -3.35 22.00
N SER A 115 6.02 -2.46 22.95
CA SER A 115 5.26 -1.23 23.16
C SER A 115 5.28 -0.32 21.93
N ALA A 116 6.43 -0.21 21.26
CA ALA A 116 6.56 0.56 20.03
C ALA A 116 5.71 0.00 18.89
N TYR A 117 5.59 -1.32 18.76
CA TYR A 117 4.69 -1.95 17.77
C TYR A 117 3.24 -1.54 18.02
N CYS A 118 2.77 -1.55 19.27
CA CYS A 118 1.44 -1.07 19.63
C CYS A 118 1.27 0.44 19.36
N VAL A 119 2.28 1.26 19.68
CA VAL A 119 2.26 2.70 19.40
C VAL A 119 2.20 2.97 17.89
N LEU A 120 2.92 2.20 17.08
CA LEU A 120 2.86 2.28 15.62
C LEU A 120 1.47 1.89 15.09
N SER A 121 0.85 0.84 15.65
CA SER A 121 -0.54 0.47 15.34
C SER A 121 -1.51 1.64 15.59
N VAL A 122 -1.37 2.35 16.72
CA VAL A 122 -2.16 3.57 17.00
C VAL A 122 -1.90 4.64 15.94
N GLY A 123 -0.64 4.85 15.53
CA GLY A 123 -0.29 5.80 14.49
C GLY A 123 -0.90 5.48 13.12
N MET A 124 -0.91 4.20 12.74
CA MET A 124 -1.55 3.71 11.52
C MET A 124 -3.07 3.97 11.54
N LEU A 125 -3.73 3.71 12.67
CA LEU A 125 -5.16 4.01 12.86
C LEU A 125 -5.42 5.51 12.80
N ALA A 126 -4.62 6.30 13.51
CA ALA A 126 -4.76 7.76 13.52
C ALA A 126 -4.64 8.35 12.11
N LEU A 127 -3.69 7.88 11.30
CA LEU A 127 -3.53 8.29 9.91
C LEU A 127 -4.78 7.99 9.08
N ILE A 128 -5.29 6.75 9.13
CA ILE A 128 -6.43 6.37 8.28
C ILE A 128 -7.73 7.07 8.70
N PHE A 129 -7.95 7.32 9.99
CA PHE A 129 -9.07 8.14 10.47
C PHE A 129 -8.93 9.60 10.02
N GLY A 130 -7.73 10.18 10.14
CA GLY A 130 -7.45 11.52 9.66
C GLY A 130 -7.66 11.67 8.14
N LEU A 131 -7.18 10.71 7.35
CA LEU A 131 -7.41 10.67 5.91
C LEU A 131 -8.89 10.58 5.58
N ARG A 132 -9.62 9.63 6.20
CA ARG A 132 -11.06 9.43 5.95
C ARG A 132 -11.88 10.67 6.28
N GLY A 133 -11.51 11.41 7.34
CA GLY A 133 -12.14 12.69 7.69
C GLY A 133 -11.84 13.80 6.68
N SER A 134 -10.63 13.82 6.11
CA SER A 134 -10.20 14.86 5.15
C SER A 134 -10.64 14.63 3.70
N LEU A 135 -10.91 13.38 3.31
CA LEU A 135 -11.21 13.00 1.93
C LEU A 135 -12.63 13.36 1.53
N HIS A 136 -12.82 13.73 0.26
CA HIS A 136 -14.14 13.83 -0.38
C HIS A 136 -14.89 12.48 -0.26
N PRO A 137 -16.23 12.45 -0.07
CA PRO A 137 -16.98 11.20 0.15
C PRO A 137 -16.73 10.10 -0.89
N ARG A 138 -16.59 10.47 -2.18
CA ARG A 138 -16.25 9.53 -3.27
C ARG A 138 -14.86 8.87 -3.13
N ALA A 139 -13.96 9.46 -2.36
CA ALA A 139 -12.63 8.94 -2.09
C ALA A 139 -12.55 8.15 -0.77
N ARG A 140 -13.66 8.02 -0.01
CA ARG A 140 -13.70 7.31 1.29
C ARG A 140 -13.99 5.82 1.12
N GLY A 141 -13.10 5.10 0.45
CA GLY A 141 -13.18 3.64 0.32
C GLY A 141 -13.27 2.94 1.68
N ARG A 142 -14.00 1.81 1.75
CA ARG A 142 -14.02 0.95 2.96
C ARG A 142 -12.76 0.07 3.05
N MET A 143 -12.17 -0.28 1.91
CA MET A 143 -11.02 -1.18 1.82
C MET A 143 -9.77 -0.63 2.54
N PRO A 144 -9.32 0.63 2.35
CA PRO A 144 -8.17 1.15 3.09
C PRO A 144 -8.37 1.07 4.60
N MET A 145 -9.56 1.45 5.09
CA MET A 145 -9.86 1.38 6.52
C MET A 145 -9.77 -0.05 7.05
N ALA A 146 -10.41 -1.01 6.39
CA ALA A 146 -10.35 -2.42 6.81
C ALA A 146 -8.91 -2.95 6.81
N LEU A 147 -8.13 -2.66 5.77
CA LEU A 147 -6.75 -3.11 5.64
C LEU A 147 -5.82 -2.52 6.70
N PHE A 148 -5.93 -1.21 6.99
CA PHE A 148 -5.14 -0.57 8.04
C PHE A 148 -5.52 -1.06 9.44
N VAL A 149 -6.82 -1.30 9.71
CA VAL A 149 -7.27 -1.87 10.99
C VAL A 149 -6.73 -3.29 11.16
N THR A 150 -6.88 -4.15 10.14
CA THR A 150 -6.34 -5.51 10.17
C THR A 150 -4.83 -5.50 10.34
N ALA A 151 -4.11 -4.62 9.65
CA ALA A 151 -2.67 -4.49 9.78
C ALA A 151 -2.24 -4.06 11.20
N ALA A 152 -2.94 -3.09 11.79
CA ALA A 152 -2.68 -2.61 13.15
C ALA A 152 -2.92 -3.71 14.20
N LEU A 153 -4.01 -4.47 14.07
CA LEU A 153 -4.30 -5.60 14.95
C LEU A 153 -3.27 -6.73 14.79
N ALA A 154 -2.94 -7.09 13.56
CA ALA A 154 -1.93 -8.11 13.28
C ALA A 154 -0.54 -7.71 13.79
N LEU A 155 -0.19 -6.42 13.72
CA LEU A 155 1.06 -5.91 14.29
C LEU A 155 1.08 -6.01 15.83
N CYS A 156 -0.04 -5.74 16.51
CA CYS A 156 -0.16 -5.97 17.95
C CYS A 156 -0.03 -7.46 18.30
N ILE A 157 -0.65 -8.36 17.54
CA ILE A 157 -0.50 -9.82 17.74
C ILE A 157 0.96 -10.22 17.55
N THR A 158 1.64 -9.69 16.53
CA THR A 158 3.07 -9.94 16.26
C THR A 158 3.94 -9.52 17.44
N ALA A 159 3.60 -8.43 18.14
CA ALA A 159 4.36 -7.96 19.29
C ALA A 159 4.36 -8.99 20.44
N TYR A 160 3.24 -9.66 20.69
CA TYR A 160 3.09 -10.54 21.86
C TYR A 160 3.15 -12.03 21.54
N ALA A 161 2.93 -12.44 20.30
CA ALA A 161 3.12 -13.83 19.88
C ALA A 161 4.61 -14.17 19.93
N TRP A 162 4.97 -15.20 20.70
CA TRP A 162 6.36 -15.63 20.80
C TRP A 162 6.88 -16.14 19.46
N MET A 163 8.04 -15.64 19.04
CA MET A 163 8.74 -16.10 17.83
C MET A 163 9.68 -17.25 18.16
N ASP A 164 9.71 -18.28 17.31
CA ASP A 164 10.69 -19.35 17.43
C ASP A 164 12.08 -18.84 17.07
N MET A 165 13.09 -19.22 17.87
CA MET A 165 14.48 -18.87 17.58
C MET A 165 14.97 -19.54 16.29
N PRO A 166 15.90 -18.92 15.54
CA PRO A 166 16.50 -19.56 14.38
C PRO A 166 17.08 -20.94 14.73
N GLY A 167 16.66 -21.99 14.01
CA GLY A 167 17.07 -23.37 14.24
C GLY A 167 16.23 -24.15 15.28
N ALA A 168 15.28 -23.52 15.95
CA ALA A 168 14.35 -24.20 16.84
C ALA A 168 13.21 -24.90 16.07
N HIS A 169 12.56 -25.87 16.72
CA HIS A 169 11.34 -26.49 16.19
C HIS A 169 10.19 -25.48 16.11
N THR A 170 9.36 -25.62 15.07
CA THR A 170 8.24 -24.71 14.85
C THR A 170 7.13 -24.94 15.87
N THR A 171 6.80 -23.91 16.66
CA THR A 171 5.73 -23.95 17.65
C THR A 171 4.43 -23.35 17.10
N VAL A 172 3.32 -23.54 17.82
CA VAL A 172 2.05 -22.86 17.50
C VAL A 172 2.21 -21.35 17.64
N GLN A 173 2.90 -20.87 18.68
CA GLN A 173 3.13 -19.44 18.88
C GLN A 173 4.00 -18.84 17.78
N GLY A 174 5.07 -19.52 17.37
CA GLY A 174 5.90 -19.08 16.25
C GLY A 174 5.13 -19.01 14.93
N ARG A 175 4.24 -19.97 14.66
CA ARG A 175 3.34 -19.90 13.50
C ARG A 175 2.37 -18.72 13.57
N ILE A 176 1.80 -18.44 14.74
CA ILE A 176 0.94 -17.27 14.96
C ILE A 176 1.75 -15.98 14.72
N HIS A 177 2.98 -15.90 15.24
CA HIS A 177 3.86 -14.75 15.04
C HIS A 177 4.12 -14.49 13.56
N VAL A 178 4.58 -15.51 12.82
CA VAL A 178 4.89 -15.38 11.38
C VAL A 178 3.64 -15.04 10.58
N GLY A 179 2.50 -15.69 10.88
CA GLY A 179 1.23 -15.41 10.23
C GLY A 179 0.74 -13.98 10.48
N ALA A 180 0.83 -13.50 11.73
CA ALA A 180 0.46 -12.15 12.11
C ALA A 180 1.40 -11.11 11.47
N ALA A 181 2.72 -11.34 11.48
CA ALA A 181 3.69 -10.45 10.86
C ALA A 181 3.44 -10.33 9.35
N SER A 182 3.23 -11.45 8.67
CA SER A 182 2.92 -11.49 7.23
C SER A 182 1.61 -10.76 6.93
N THR A 183 0.58 -10.99 7.75
CA THR A 183 -0.71 -10.29 7.63
C THR A 183 -0.53 -8.78 7.80
N ALA A 184 0.25 -8.33 8.78
CA ALA A 184 0.52 -6.91 9.00
C ALA A 184 1.18 -6.26 7.76
N PHE A 185 2.23 -6.88 7.21
CA PHE A 185 2.92 -6.36 6.03
C PHE A 185 2.04 -6.33 4.78
N VAL A 186 1.33 -7.43 4.48
CA VAL A 186 0.46 -7.52 3.30
C VAL A 186 -0.71 -6.55 3.41
N CYS A 187 -1.42 -6.54 4.54
CA CYS A 187 -2.55 -5.62 4.73
C CYS A 187 -2.10 -4.16 4.71
N ALA A 188 -0.97 -3.81 5.34
CA ALA A 188 -0.44 -2.46 5.30
C ALA A 188 -0.15 -2.02 3.86
N THR A 189 0.64 -2.79 3.10
CA THR A 189 1.05 -2.38 1.75
C THR A 189 -0.08 -2.38 0.72
N VAL A 190 -0.99 -3.35 0.78
CA VAL A 190 -2.23 -3.31 -0.04
C VAL A 190 -3.10 -2.12 0.38
N GLY A 191 -3.17 -1.82 1.68
CA GLY A 191 -3.85 -0.63 2.21
C GLY A 191 -3.26 0.67 1.68
N LEU A 192 -1.93 0.80 1.65
CA LEU A 192 -1.21 1.93 1.05
C LEU A 192 -1.56 2.08 -0.43
N MET A 193 -1.53 0.99 -1.20
CA MET A 193 -1.84 1.02 -2.64
C MET A 193 -3.28 1.45 -2.89
N TRP A 194 -4.24 0.86 -2.17
CA TRP A 194 -5.65 1.20 -2.32
C TRP A 194 -5.93 2.64 -1.89
N GLN A 195 -5.32 3.09 -0.79
CA GLN A 195 -5.46 4.46 -0.32
C GLN A 195 -4.89 5.46 -1.33
N ALA A 196 -3.70 5.20 -1.87
CA ALA A 196 -3.08 6.03 -2.90
C ALA A 196 -3.90 6.03 -4.20
N HIS A 197 -4.53 4.91 -4.53
CA HIS A 197 -5.43 4.81 -5.67
C HIS A 197 -6.68 5.68 -5.48
N ASP A 198 -7.30 5.63 -4.29
CA ASP A 198 -8.51 6.39 -3.96
C ASP A 198 -8.30 7.91 -3.99
N PHE A 199 -7.05 8.38 -3.83
CA PHE A 199 -6.69 9.80 -4.01
C PHE A 199 -7.06 10.36 -5.39
N ARG A 200 -7.28 9.53 -6.42
CA ARG A 200 -7.77 9.98 -7.73
C ARG A 200 -9.13 10.70 -7.65
N HIS A 201 -9.94 10.36 -6.66
CA HIS A 201 -11.32 10.88 -6.50
C HIS A 201 -11.40 12.14 -5.61
N ASP A 202 -10.29 12.67 -5.13
CA ASP A 202 -10.23 13.89 -4.31
C ASP A 202 -9.34 14.94 -4.99
N ALA A 203 -9.83 16.17 -5.15
CA ALA A 203 -9.14 17.21 -5.91
C ALA A 203 -7.77 17.58 -5.31
N TYR A 204 -7.66 17.66 -3.98
CA TYR A 204 -6.40 17.98 -3.30
C TYR A 204 -5.41 16.81 -3.38
N TRP A 205 -5.89 15.59 -3.14
CA TRP A 205 -5.02 14.42 -3.09
C TRP A 205 -4.63 13.88 -4.48
N ARG A 206 -5.33 14.25 -5.55
CA ARG A 206 -5.03 13.80 -6.93
C ARG A 206 -3.59 14.09 -7.34
N ALA A 207 -3.05 15.26 -6.99
CA ALA A 207 -1.65 15.61 -7.27
C ALA A 207 -0.65 14.75 -6.48
N HIS A 208 -1.03 14.26 -5.30
CA HIS A 208 -0.18 13.43 -4.45
C HIS A 208 -0.14 11.97 -4.92
N ARG A 209 -1.19 11.50 -5.60
CA ARG A 209 -1.23 10.15 -6.19
C ARG A 209 -0.01 9.83 -7.06
N ARG A 210 0.53 10.81 -7.79
CA ARG A 210 1.65 10.62 -8.73
C ARG A 210 2.92 10.09 -8.08
N TRP A 211 3.15 10.39 -6.81
CA TRP A 211 4.28 9.86 -6.05
C TRP A 211 3.83 8.79 -5.04
N ALA A 212 2.64 8.94 -4.45
CA ALA A 212 2.16 8.04 -3.40
C ALA A 212 1.86 6.64 -3.93
N LEU A 213 1.29 6.53 -5.13
CA LEU A 213 0.95 5.24 -5.72
C LEU A 213 2.18 4.42 -6.15
N PRO A 214 3.16 4.94 -6.92
CA PRO A 214 4.35 4.17 -7.25
C PRO A 214 5.18 3.82 -6.01
N TRP A 215 5.25 4.68 -5.00
CA TRP A 215 5.91 4.34 -3.74
C TRP A 215 5.15 3.23 -2.98
N ALA A 216 3.81 3.28 -2.91
CA ALA A 216 3.02 2.19 -2.34
C ALA A 216 3.24 0.86 -3.08
N ALA A 217 3.28 0.90 -4.42
CA ALA A 217 3.59 -0.26 -5.24
C ALA A 217 5.02 -0.79 -4.98
N LEU A 218 6.00 0.11 -4.82
CA LEU A 218 7.35 -0.26 -4.41
C LEU A 218 7.37 -0.97 -3.06
N CYS A 219 6.62 -0.48 -2.05
CA CYS A 219 6.52 -1.13 -0.75
C CYS A 219 5.95 -2.55 -0.87
N PHE A 220 4.89 -2.72 -1.67
CA PHE A 220 4.28 -4.02 -1.94
C PHE A 220 5.27 -4.97 -2.62
N LEU A 221 5.93 -4.52 -3.70
CA LEU A 221 6.93 -5.31 -4.42
C LEU A 221 8.13 -5.66 -3.53
N ALA A 222 8.53 -4.76 -2.63
CA ALA A 222 9.65 -5.00 -1.71
C ALA A 222 9.37 -6.14 -0.70
N ILE A 223 8.12 -6.34 -0.28
CA ILE A 223 7.75 -7.51 0.56
C ILE A 223 7.99 -8.80 -0.22
N TRP A 224 7.60 -8.85 -1.49
CA TRP A 224 7.84 -10.03 -2.31
C TRP A 224 9.33 -10.20 -2.57
N ALA A 225 10.04 -9.13 -2.92
CA ALA A 225 11.50 -9.13 -3.11
C ALA A 225 12.23 -9.74 -1.91
N MET A 226 11.76 -9.46 -0.69
CA MET A 226 12.31 -10.02 0.54
C MET A 226 12.22 -11.55 0.62
N ALA A 227 11.24 -12.18 -0.02
CA ALA A 227 11.13 -13.65 -0.07
C ALA A 227 12.30 -14.30 -0.83
N TRP A 228 12.98 -13.53 -1.69
CA TRP A 228 14.19 -13.96 -2.40
C TRP A 228 15.48 -13.41 -1.77
N CYS A 229 15.42 -12.74 -0.60
CA CYS A 229 16.63 -12.29 0.08
C CYS A 229 17.42 -13.50 0.59
N PRO A 230 18.75 -13.55 0.37
CA PRO A 230 19.58 -14.62 0.90
C PRO A 230 19.59 -14.54 2.44
N PRO A 231 19.72 -15.67 3.15
CA PRO A 231 19.71 -15.72 4.62
C PRO A 231 20.52 -14.61 5.34
N PRO A 232 21.77 -14.28 4.94
CA PRO A 232 22.55 -13.24 5.61
C PRO A 232 21.98 -11.82 5.48
N LEU A 233 21.07 -11.56 4.55
CA LEU A 233 20.50 -10.22 4.29
C LEU A 233 19.02 -10.12 4.65
N THR A 234 18.42 -11.18 5.22
CA THR A 234 17.00 -11.19 5.58
C THR A 234 16.63 -10.10 6.57
N GLY A 235 17.49 -9.85 7.57
CA GLY A 235 17.31 -8.76 8.53
C GLY A 235 17.34 -7.37 7.89
N LEU A 236 18.23 -7.13 6.94
CA LEU A 236 18.34 -5.87 6.20
C LEU A 236 17.16 -5.67 5.25
N GLY A 237 16.76 -6.73 4.53
CA GLY A 237 15.59 -6.73 3.66
C GLY A 237 14.31 -6.33 4.41
N GLN A 238 14.05 -6.97 5.55
CA GLN A 238 12.90 -6.65 6.40
C GLN A 238 12.93 -5.20 6.90
N LYS A 239 14.08 -4.72 7.41
CA LYS A 239 14.22 -3.33 7.88
C LYS A 239 14.04 -2.31 6.75
N SER A 240 14.53 -2.62 5.55
CA SER A 240 14.36 -1.77 4.38
C SER A 240 12.88 -1.62 3.99
N VAL A 241 12.12 -2.73 4.03
CA VAL A 241 10.66 -2.70 3.81
C VAL A 241 9.96 -1.85 4.88
N ILE A 242 10.32 -2.03 6.16
CA ILE A 242 9.78 -1.22 7.27
C ILE A 242 10.04 0.27 7.02
N VAL A 243 11.29 0.66 6.70
CA VAL A 243 11.66 2.05 6.42
C VAL A 243 10.86 2.63 5.24
N LEU A 244 10.67 1.86 4.16
CA LEU A 244 9.86 2.30 3.01
C LEU A 244 8.41 2.56 3.41
N ILE A 245 7.79 1.68 4.19
CA ILE A 245 6.41 1.83 4.68
C ILE A 245 6.31 3.05 5.61
N LEU A 246 7.22 3.17 6.59
CA LEU A 246 7.23 4.30 7.52
C LEU A 246 7.42 5.63 6.78
N GLY A 247 8.30 5.68 5.79
CA GLY A 247 8.53 6.86 4.95
C GLY A 247 7.26 7.29 4.21
N TRP A 248 6.53 6.33 3.64
CA TRP A 248 5.24 6.61 3.01
C TRP A 248 4.21 7.15 4.01
N LEU A 249 4.06 6.49 5.17
CA LEU A 249 3.12 6.91 6.22
C LEU A 249 3.43 8.32 6.73
N MET A 250 4.71 8.61 6.94
CA MET A 250 5.23 9.92 7.34
C MET A 250 4.90 10.97 6.28
N ALA A 251 5.22 10.72 5.01
CA ALA A 251 4.99 11.66 3.91
C ALA A 251 3.49 12.02 3.77
N VAL A 252 2.61 11.02 3.84
CA VAL A 252 1.15 11.26 3.76
C VAL A 252 0.64 11.99 5.01
N SER A 253 1.13 11.65 6.20
CA SER A 253 0.79 12.36 7.44
C SER A 253 1.18 13.83 7.38
N LEU A 254 2.38 14.14 6.86
CA LEU A 254 2.84 15.52 6.66
C LEU A 254 1.97 16.28 5.65
N CYS A 255 1.56 15.64 4.56
CA CYS A 255 0.63 16.23 3.60
C CYS A 255 -0.73 16.54 4.26
N LEU A 256 -1.21 15.65 5.13
CA LEU A 256 -2.44 15.85 5.89
C LEU A 256 -2.33 17.02 6.87
N VAL A 257 -1.20 17.20 7.56
CA VAL A 257 -0.93 18.40 8.39
C VAL A 257 -0.95 19.66 7.54
N ARG A 258 -0.28 19.67 6.38
CA ARG A 258 -0.23 20.82 5.47
C ARG A 258 -1.63 21.21 4.98
N ARG A 259 -2.47 20.23 4.63
CA ARG A 259 -3.87 20.45 4.27
C ARG A 259 -4.65 21.11 5.42
N GLY A 260 -4.48 20.61 6.64
CA GLY A 260 -5.17 21.15 7.82
C GLY A 260 -4.75 22.57 8.19
N ARG A 261 -3.46 22.89 8.06
CA ARG A 261 -2.96 24.25 8.29
C ARG A 261 -3.42 25.24 7.22
N GLY A 262 -3.39 24.86 5.95
CA GLY A 262 -3.87 25.71 4.85
C GLY A 262 -5.37 25.99 4.89
N ALA A 263 -6.16 25.11 5.50
CA ALA A 263 -7.59 25.33 5.74
C ALA A 263 -7.89 26.24 6.95
N GLY A 264 -6.89 26.57 7.78
CA GLY A 264 -7.04 27.48 8.92
C GLY A 264 -6.66 28.93 8.63
N THR A 265 -6.08 29.20 7.45
CA THR A 265 -5.60 30.53 7.02
C THR A 265 -6.43 31.15 5.89
N ALA A 266 -7.50 30.47 5.45
CA ALA A 266 -8.42 30.90 4.41
C ALA A 266 -9.81 31.13 5.02
#